data_AF-A0A355FAI5-F1
#
_entry.id   AF-A0A355FAI5-F1
#
_cell.length_a   1.000
_cell.length_b   1.000
_cell.length_c   1.000
_cell.angle_alpha   90.00
_cell.angle_beta   90.00
_cell.angle_gamma   90.00
#
_symmetry.space_group_name_H-M   'P 1'
#
loop_
_entity.id
_entity.type
_entity.pdbx_description
1 polymer ?
#
loop_
_entity_poly.entity_id
_entity_poly.type
_entity_poly.pdbx_seq_one_letter_code
_entity_poly.pdbx_strand_id
1 'polypeptide(L)'
;GTVEPMSRGALSWLITIPPDGTLPLGGAAPALIEWQTAPHPASRLPDAGCALVGLEIHHPDPARVEAVLASLGFSGPVTVDGLPAGAAPRLVAHVQTAQGMRRLAAP
;
A
#
# COMPACT_ATOMS: atom_id res chain seq x y z
N GLY A 1 -9.49 9.80 -5.30
CA GLY A 1 -9.99 9.52 -6.65
C GLY A 1 -11.48 9.28 -6.58
N THR A 2 -12.13 9.11 -7.74
CA THR A 2 -13.53 8.67 -7.80
C THR A 2 -13.62 7.23 -7.31
N VAL A 3 -14.74 6.87 -6.68
CA VAL A 3 -14.99 5.50 -6.22
C VAL A 3 -15.57 4.69 -7.38
N GLU A 4 -14.88 3.62 -7.75
CA GLU A 4 -15.24 2.76 -8.87
C GLU A 4 -15.56 1.34 -8.39
N PRO A 5 -16.69 0.74 -8.83
CA PRO A 5 -17.01 -0.65 -8.53
C PRO A 5 -16.21 -1.62 -9.42
N MET A 6 -15.67 -2.67 -8.81
CA MET A 6 -14.87 -3.71 -9.47
C MET A 6 -15.31 -5.11 -9.06
N SER A 7 -15.10 -6.09 -9.93
CA SER A 7 -15.34 -7.50 -9.61
C SER A 7 -14.34 -8.44 -10.29
N ARG A 8 -14.12 -9.61 -9.66
CA ARG A 8 -13.31 -10.71 -10.20
C ARG A 8 -13.79 -12.05 -9.63
N GLY A 9 -14.42 -12.87 -10.46
CA GLY A 9 -15.03 -14.12 -10.00
C GLY A 9 -16.11 -13.82 -8.95
N ALA A 10 -15.99 -14.45 -7.77
CA ALA A 10 -16.91 -14.19 -6.66
C ALA A 10 -16.54 -12.96 -5.80
N LEU A 11 -15.50 -12.19 -6.17
CA LEU A 11 -15.05 -11.03 -5.41
C LEU A 11 -15.64 -9.74 -5.99
N SER A 12 -16.13 -8.86 -5.12
CA SER A 12 -16.60 -7.52 -5.47
C SER A 12 -16.05 -6.50 -4.47
N TRP A 13 -15.61 -5.35 -4.97
CA TRP A 13 -15.08 -4.26 -4.13
C TRP A 13 -15.27 -2.89 -4.79
N LEU A 14 -15.18 -1.85 -3.97
CA LEU A 14 -15.01 -0.48 -4.41
C LEU A 14 -13.53 -0.13 -4.36
N ILE A 15 -13.04 0.67 -5.30
CA ILE A 15 -11.67 1.18 -5.32
C ILE A 15 -11.63 2.65 -5.72
N THR A 16 -10.75 3.43 -5.09
CA THR A 16 -10.53 4.82 -5.51
C THR A 16 -9.56 4.89 -6.68
N ILE A 17 -9.98 5.47 -7.81
CA ILE A 17 -9.13 5.65 -9.00
C ILE A 17 -9.09 7.15 -9.36
N PRO A 18 -7.90 7.78 -9.43
CA PRO A 18 -7.78 9.13 -9.98
C PRO A 18 -8.22 9.17 -11.45
N PRO A 19 -8.96 10.19 -11.91
CA PRO A 19 -9.46 10.26 -13.29
C PRO A 19 -8.36 10.19 -14.37
N ASP A 20 -7.15 10.65 -14.03
CA ASP A 20 -5.97 10.64 -14.89
C ASP A 20 -5.13 9.35 -14.76
N GLY A 21 -5.58 8.38 -13.97
CA GLY A 21 -4.89 7.11 -13.71
C GLY A 21 -3.57 7.26 -12.95
N THR A 22 -3.27 8.44 -12.41
CA THR A 22 -2.02 8.69 -11.70
C THR A 22 -1.96 7.93 -10.38
N LEU A 23 -0.75 7.58 -9.95
CA LEU A 23 -0.53 7.03 -8.62
C LEU A 23 -0.48 8.19 -7.59
N PRO A 24 -1.28 8.13 -6.51
CA PRO A 24 -1.21 9.13 -5.45
C PRO A 24 0.21 9.27 -4.90
N LEU A 25 0.72 10.50 -4.89
CA LEU A 25 2.09 10.84 -4.45
C LEU A 25 3.16 9.97 -5.14
N GLY A 26 3.00 9.72 -6.45
CA GLY A 26 3.93 8.88 -7.22
C GLY A 26 4.01 7.43 -6.72
N GLY A 27 2.97 6.94 -6.04
CA GLY A 27 2.91 5.60 -5.47
C GLY A 27 3.27 5.53 -3.98
N ALA A 28 3.62 6.65 -3.34
CA ALA A 28 3.90 6.69 -1.90
C ALA A 28 2.63 6.68 -1.03
N ALA A 29 1.46 7.00 -1.60
CA ALA A 29 0.17 6.91 -0.92
C ALA A 29 -0.70 5.79 -1.52
N PRO A 30 -1.48 5.07 -0.68
CA PRO A 30 -2.27 3.95 -1.14
C PRO A 30 -3.51 4.41 -1.91
N ALA A 31 -3.96 3.59 -2.86
CA ALA A 31 -5.37 3.59 -3.26
C ALA A 31 -6.18 2.88 -2.17
N LEU A 32 -7.42 3.33 -1.94
CA LEU A 32 -8.32 2.72 -0.96
C LEU A 32 -9.21 1.68 -1.63
N ILE A 33 -9.41 0.56 -0.95
CA ILE A 33 -10.32 -0.51 -1.35
C ILE A 33 -11.34 -0.77 -0.24
N GLU A 34 -12.58 -1.06 -0.62
CA GLU A 34 -13.62 -1.52 0.30
C GLU A 34 -14.26 -2.79 -0.26
N TRP A 35 -14.10 -3.91 0.46
CA TRP A 35 -14.65 -5.18 0.03
C TRP A 35 -16.16 -5.24 0.24
N GLN A 36 -16.89 -5.53 -0.83
CA GLN A 36 -18.35 -5.71 -0.85
C GLN A 36 -18.74 -7.20 -0.76
N THR A 37 -17.88 -8.02 -0.18
CA THR A 37 -18.07 -9.48 -0.09
C THR A 37 -17.77 -9.99 1.31
N ALA A 38 -18.54 -10.98 1.78
CA ALA A 38 -18.33 -11.64 3.07
C ALA A 38 -18.12 -13.17 2.90
N PRO A 39 -17.20 -13.80 3.65
CA PRO A 39 -16.18 -13.19 4.51
C PRO A 39 -15.11 -12.44 3.72
N HIS A 40 -14.35 -11.58 4.41
CA HIS A 40 -13.26 -10.80 3.81
C HIS A 40 -12.30 -11.72 3.03
N PRO A 41 -11.88 -11.40 1.80
CA PRO A 41 -11.12 -12.32 0.95
C PRO A 41 -9.82 -12.84 1.58
N ALA A 42 -9.14 -12.00 2.37
CA ALA A 42 -7.93 -12.40 3.08
C ALA A 42 -8.13 -13.58 4.04
N SER A 43 -9.35 -13.80 4.58
CA SER A 43 -9.65 -14.94 5.46
C SER A 43 -9.60 -16.30 4.76
N ARG A 44 -9.66 -16.31 3.42
CA ARG A 44 -9.60 -17.53 2.60
C ARG A 44 -8.21 -17.77 2.01
N LEU A 45 -7.26 -16.87 2.24
CA LEU A 45 -5.89 -17.03 1.73
C LEU A 45 -5.16 -18.09 2.56
N PRO A 46 -4.46 -19.05 1.93
CA PRO A 46 -3.58 -19.96 2.64
C PRO A 46 -2.51 -19.18 3.40
N ASP A 47 -2.31 -19.51 4.67
CA ASP A 47 -1.19 -18.97 5.44
C ASP A 47 0.12 -19.61 4.97
N ALA A 48 0.96 -18.81 4.34
CA ALA A 48 2.28 -19.21 3.86
C ALA A 48 3.40 -18.97 4.91
N GLY A 49 3.06 -18.53 6.12
CA GLY A 49 4.02 -18.14 7.15
C GLY A 49 4.77 -16.85 6.81
N CYS A 50 4.17 -15.98 6.01
CA CYS A 50 4.74 -14.69 5.61
C CYS A 50 4.14 -13.55 6.43
N ALA A 51 4.98 -12.67 6.97
CA ALA A 51 4.53 -11.50 7.73
C ALA A 51 5.24 -10.24 7.26
N LEU A 52 4.49 -9.17 6.94
CA LEU A 52 5.07 -7.85 6.74
C LEU A 52 5.53 -7.30 8.10
N VAL A 53 6.82 -7.08 8.26
CA VAL A 53 7.40 -6.57 9.52
C VAL A 53 7.87 -5.12 9.41
N GLY A 54 7.94 -4.58 8.19
CA GLY A 54 8.38 -3.21 7.94
C GLY A 54 8.02 -2.75 6.53
N LEU A 55 7.61 -1.51 6.39
CA LEU A 55 7.39 -0.85 5.11
C LEU A 55 8.00 0.56 5.15
N GLU A 56 9.04 0.78 4.36
CA GLU A 56 9.67 2.09 4.21
C GLU A 56 9.08 2.80 3.00
N ILE A 57 8.73 4.07 3.18
CA ILE A 57 8.24 4.95 2.13
C ILE A 57 9.24 6.08 1.94
N HIS A 58 9.83 6.17 0.75
CA HIS A 58 10.82 7.19 0.43
C HIS A 58 10.20 8.20 -0.55
N HIS A 59 10.14 9.48 -0.18
CA HIS A 59 9.48 10.51 -0.99
C HIS A 59 10.20 11.87 -0.90
N PRO A 60 10.25 12.70 -1.97
CA PRO A 60 10.84 14.04 -1.90
C PRO A 60 10.15 15.03 -0.94
N ASP A 61 8.89 14.74 -0.60
CA ASP A 61 8.07 15.47 0.37
C ASP A 61 7.48 14.47 1.40
N PRO A 62 8.27 14.07 2.41
CA PRO A 62 7.85 13.06 3.38
C PRO A 62 6.70 13.56 4.27
N ALA A 63 6.68 14.85 4.62
CA ALA A 63 5.63 15.43 5.45
C ALA A 63 4.23 15.29 4.82
N ARG A 64 4.14 15.41 3.49
CA ARG A 64 2.88 15.19 2.78
C ARG A 64 2.41 13.73 2.83
N VAL A 65 3.33 12.77 2.77
CA VAL A 65 2.99 11.34 2.92
C VAL A 65 2.49 11.06 4.34
N GLU A 66 3.20 11.56 5.35
CA GLU A 66 2.80 11.41 6.76
C GLU A 66 1.41 11.98 7.03
N ALA A 67 1.11 13.18 6.50
CA ALA A 67 -0.21 13.79 6.64
C ALA A 67 -1.33 12.93 6.03
N VAL A 68 -1.08 12.32 4.87
CA VAL A 68 -2.04 11.38 4.24
C VAL A 68 -2.22 10.14 5.10
N LEU A 69 -1.14 9.50 5.55
CA LEU A 69 -1.25 8.31 6.40
C LEU A 69 -1.97 8.59 7.72
N ALA A 70 -1.70 9.74 8.35
CA ALA A 70 -2.39 10.18 9.56
C ALA A 70 -3.89 10.39 9.31
N SER A 71 -4.27 10.98 8.16
CA SER A 71 -5.69 11.18 7.79
C SER A 71 -6.45 9.86 7.60
N LEU A 72 -5.73 8.80 7.21
CA LEU A 72 -6.27 7.45 7.05
C LEU A 72 -6.30 6.66 8.37
N GLY A 73 -5.76 7.20 9.47
CA GLY A 73 -5.60 6.46 10.72
C GLY A 73 -4.64 5.27 10.57
N PHE A 74 -3.72 5.32 9.59
CA PHE A 74 -2.82 4.22 9.33
C PHE A 74 -1.84 4.04 10.50
N SER A 75 -1.70 2.81 10.98
CA SER A 75 -0.75 2.43 12.02
C SER A 75 -0.09 1.11 11.66
N GLY A 76 1.17 0.94 12.05
CA GLY A 76 1.96 -0.25 11.72
C GLY A 76 3.45 0.07 11.63
N PRO A 77 4.26 -0.92 11.23
CA PRO A 77 5.71 -0.75 11.12
C PRO A 77 6.07 0.00 9.83
N VAL A 78 5.69 1.28 9.74
CA VAL A 78 5.96 2.14 8.59
C VAL A 78 6.91 3.26 8.96
N THR A 79 7.90 3.50 8.09
CA THR A 79 8.76 4.69 8.14
C THR A 79 8.53 5.54 6.88
N VAL A 80 8.69 6.84 7.03
CA VAL A 80 8.64 7.79 5.92
C VAL A 80 9.96 8.56 5.91
N ASP A 81 10.73 8.40 4.85
CA ASP A 81 12.07 8.96 4.70
C ASP A 81 12.12 9.94 3.52
N GLY A 82 12.91 11.01 3.69
CA GLY A 82 13.07 12.06 2.68
C GLY A 82 13.98 11.64 1.53
N LEU A 83 13.66 12.12 0.32
CA LEU A 83 14.52 12.01 -0.86
C LEU A 83 14.96 13.39 -1.37
N PRO A 84 16.07 13.48 -2.13
CA PRO A 84 16.41 14.69 -2.87
C PRO A 84 15.27 15.14 -3.78
N ALA A 85 15.16 16.45 -4.01
CA ALA A 85 14.20 17.01 -4.93
C ALA A 85 14.36 16.41 -6.33
N GLY A 86 13.25 16.04 -6.96
CA GLY A 86 13.22 15.41 -8.30
C GLY A 86 13.50 13.90 -8.31
N ALA A 87 13.85 13.28 -7.19
CA ALA A 87 13.95 11.82 -7.11
C ALA A 87 12.56 11.17 -7.18
N ALA A 88 12.47 10.02 -7.86
CA ALA A 88 11.23 9.25 -7.90
C ALA A 88 10.94 8.61 -6.54
N PRO A 89 9.68 8.63 -6.05
CA PRO A 89 9.28 7.91 -4.85
C PRO A 89 9.51 6.40 -4.98
N ARG A 90 9.75 5.72 -3.86
CA ARG A 90 9.88 4.25 -3.83
C ARG A 90 9.39 3.66 -2.52
N LEU A 91 9.02 2.39 -2.58
CA LEU A 91 8.63 1.58 -1.43
C LEU A 91 9.62 0.44 -1.22
N VAL A 92 9.87 0.12 0.05
CA VAL A 92 10.64 -1.06 0.44
C VAL A 92 9.84 -1.82 1.49
N ALA A 93 9.49 -3.08 1.19
CA ALA A 93 8.83 -3.96 2.14
C ALA A 93 9.82 -4.99 2.71
N HIS A 94 9.75 -5.19 4.01
CA HIS A 94 10.47 -6.23 4.74
C HIS A 94 9.48 -7.30 5.16
N VAL A 95 9.62 -8.48 4.58
CA VAL A 95 8.70 -9.60 4.77
C VAL A 95 9.47 -10.75 5.42
N GLN A 96 9.04 -11.14 6.61
CA GLN A 96 9.50 -12.37 7.24
C GLN A 96 8.92 -13.55 6.47
N THR A 97 9.75 -14.55 6.20
CA THR A 97 9.34 -15.81 5.56
C THR A 97 9.92 -17.00 6.32
N ALA A 98 9.49 -18.23 6.00
CA ALA A 98 10.10 -19.45 6.55
C ALA A 98 11.61 -19.57 6.25
N GLN A 99 12.12 -18.85 5.26
CA GLN A 99 13.54 -18.84 4.88
C GLN A 99 14.27 -17.57 5.36
N GLY A 100 13.70 -16.86 6.34
CA GLY A 100 14.21 -15.62 6.89
C GLY A 100 13.67 -14.37 6.18
N MET A 101 14.24 -13.22 6.56
CA MET A 101 13.80 -11.91 6.09
C MET A 101 14.04 -11.76 4.58
N ARG A 102 13.07 -11.16 3.89
CA ARG A 102 13.17 -10.78 2.47
C ARG A 102 12.85 -9.30 2.32
N ARG A 103 13.73 -8.59 1.62
CA ARG A 103 13.55 -7.20 1.23
C ARG A 103 12.99 -7.17 -0.19
N LEU A 104 11.80 -6.60 -0.35
CA LEU A 104 11.16 -6.36 -1.63
C LEU A 104 11.20 -4.86 -1.93
N ALA A 105 11.72 -4.50 -3.10
CA ALA A 105 11.69 -3.14 -3.60
C ALA A 105 11.29 -3.21 -5.08
N ALA A 106 10.55 -2.21 -5.56
CA ALA A 106 10.38 -2.04 -6.99
C ALA A 106 11.76 -1.84 -7.64
N PRO A 107 11.98 -2.35 -8.86
CA PRO A 107 13.24 -2.17 -9.58
C PRO A 107 13.56 -0.69 -9.84
#